data_AF-A0A1I2D4U2-F1
#
_entry.id   AF-A0A1I2D4U2-F1
#
_cell.length_a   1.000
_cell.length_b   1.000
_cell.length_c   1.000
_cell.angle_alpha   90.00
_cell.angle_beta   90.00
_cell.angle_gamma   90.00
#
_symmetry.space_group_name_H-M   'P 1'
#
loop_
_entity.id
_entity.type
_entity.pdbx_description
1 polymer ?
#
loop_
_entity_poly.entity_id
_entity_poly.type
_entity_poly.pdbx_seq_one_letter_code
_entity_poly.pdbx_strand_id
1 'polypeptide(L)'
;MGKPKLKKFKGDNDNNIFDIDIPDVKVDGKKGFDAVILPGEIGDYTIEQKGKKFTLTDDDGGIYKLKKIESVVFDGDTVGTADDMVFNTSLGTVMSPDTSIDLSGQTTGGNLLVGSGIPASDFVVVRSEADGLELGLSIIYRQGPSVDPVSVDPDGTVHFLVNDGSQSTVNGSSDDNAGRAAWSFQYSAITGLNGETTDLGDFTFMLKIDVDVTEGVDYRTFTMVDPGFAIPNATGMYWVDEDNTPVIGDDGGNTNVAQNSENFAFGFINNYIDADPDTPGMQSYTGDGFPEGEFDIVLEAYNAGGDLIASNHIVVDVFDFI
;
A
#
# COMPACT_ATOMS: atom_id res chain seq x y z
N MET A 1 -34.22 -13.80 16.27
CA MET A 1 -33.25 -14.83 16.73
C MET A 1 -32.40 -14.22 17.82
N GLY A 2 -32.04 -14.97 18.87
CA GLY A 2 -31.15 -14.47 19.93
C GLY A 2 -29.73 -14.32 19.39
N LYS A 3 -29.00 -13.28 19.82
CA LYS A 3 -27.58 -13.11 19.43
C LYS A 3 -26.77 -14.34 19.90
N PRO A 4 -25.92 -14.94 19.05
CA PRO A 4 -25.08 -16.07 19.44
C PRO A 4 -24.19 -15.70 20.63
N LYS A 5 -23.95 -16.67 21.52
CA LYS A 5 -23.07 -16.48 22.68
C LYS A 5 -21.63 -16.73 22.23
N LEU A 6 -20.85 -15.66 22.16
CA LEU A 6 -19.44 -15.77 21.75
C LEU A 6 -18.58 -16.42 22.85
N LYS A 7 -17.77 -17.41 22.47
CA LYS A 7 -16.69 -17.97 23.32
C LYS A 7 -15.61 -16.91 23.52
N LYS A 8 -14.98 -16.86 24.69
CA LYS A 8 -14.01 -15.80 25.02
C LYS A 8 -12.62 -16.34 25.21
N PHE A 9 -11.66 -15.73 24.52
CA PHE A 9 -10.22 -15.91 24.69
C PHE A 9 -9.63 -14.59 25.17
N LYS A 10 -8.63 -14.67 26.03
CA LYS A 10 -8.02 -13.50 26.66
C LYS A 10 -6.54 -13.78 26.88
N GLY A 11 -5.69 -12.92 26.33
CA GLY A 11 -4.26 -12.97 26.57
C GLY A 11 -3.84 -12.35 27.89
N ASP A 12 -2.53 -12.20 28.07
CA ASP A 12 -1.90 -11.70 29.27
C ASP A 12 -1.38 -10.26 29.12
N ASN A 13 -0.10 -9.94 29.27
CA ASN A 13 0.44 -8.62 28.92
C ASN A 13 1.76 -8.78 28.15
N ASP A 14 2.02 -9.99 27.66
CA ASP A 14 3.14 -10.36 26.80
C ASP A 14 2.61 -10.65 25.39
N ASN A 15 3.49 -11.01 24.45
CA ASN A 15 3.07 -11.36 23.10
C ASN A 15 2.30 -12.68 23.11
N ASN A 16 1.12 -12.72 22.49
CA ASN A 16 0.28 -13.92 22.44
C ASN A 16 -0.08 -14.32 21.00
N ILE A 17 -0.20 -15.63 20.78
CA ILE A 17 -0.73 -16.18 19.53
C ILE A 17 -1.99 -16.98 19.88
N PHE A 18 -3.10 -16.67 19.22
CA PHE A 18 -4.36 -17.36 19.37
C PHE A 18 -4.68 -18.14 18.10
N ASP A 19 -4.50 -19.45 18.16
CA ASP A 19 -4.97 -20.37 17.12
C ASP A 19 -6.46 -20.67 17.36
N ILE A 20 -7.32 -20.23 16.45
CA ILE A 20 -8.78 -20.27 16.60
C ILE A 20 -9.39 -21.06 15.43
N ASP A 21 -9.78 -22.30 15.71
CA ASP A 21 -10.37 -23.26 14.78
C ASP A 21 -11.92 -23.29 14.81
N ILE A 22 -12.55 -22.35 15.51
CA ILE A 22 -14.00 -22.32 15.73
C ILE A 22 -14.58 -20.91 15.56
N PRO A 23 -15.79 -20.79 14.98
CA PRO A 23 -16.48 -19.50 14.85
C PRO A 23 -17.08 -19.03 16.17
N ASP A 24 -17.69 -17.84 16.13
CA ASP A 24 -18.41 -17.22 17.25
C ASP A 24 -17.52 -17.00 18.48
N VAL A 25 -16.40 -16.31 18.27
CA VAL A 25 -15.42 -16.02 19.32
C VAL A 25 -15.25 -14.54 19.59
N LYS A 26 -14.67 -14.27 20.75
CA LYS A 26 -14.16 -12.96 21.12
C LYS A 26 -12.76 -13.13 21.70
N VAL A 27 -11.78 -12.48 21.08
CA VAL A 27 -10.39 -12.45 21.52
C VAL A 27 -10.05 -11.06 22.06
N ASP A 28 -9.32 -10.98 23.17
CA ASP A 28 -8.76 -9.74 23.72
C ASP A 28 -7.30 -10.01 24.07
N GLY A 29 -6.38 -9.62 23.17
CA GLY A 29 -4.93 -9.92 23.21
C GLY A 29 -4.32 -9.41 24.50
N LYS A 30 -3.98 -8.13 24.58
CA LYS A 30 -4.01 -7.22 25.76
C LYS A 30 -2.97 -6.11 25.57
N LYS A 31 -1.71 -6.42 25.85
CA LYS A 31 -0.51 -5.59 25.72
C LYS A 31 0.54 -6.54 25.15
N GLY A 32 1.47 -6.00 24.37
CA GLY A 32 2.37 -6.83 23.57
C GLY A 32 1.88 -6.86 22.14
N PHE A 33 2.56 -7.65 21.32
CA PHE A 33 2.13 -8.01 19.97
C PHE A 33 1.29 -9.28 20.06
N ASP A 34 0.02 -9.16 19.69
CA ASP A 34 -0.93 -10.25 19.74
C ASP A 34 -1.40 -10.62 18.33
N ALA A 35 -1.30 -11.90 17.98
CA ALA A 35 -1.72 -12.43 16.69
C ALA A 35 -2.85 -13.45 16.83
N VAL A 36 -3.75 -13.49 15.85
CA VAL A 36 -4.78 -14.53 15.73
C VAL A 36 -4.54 -15.30 14.44
N ILE A 37 -4.61 -16.63 14.51
CA ILE A 37 -4.60 -17.51 13.36
C ILE A 37 -6.03 -18.01 13.16
N LEU A 38 -6.57 -17.82 11.96
CA LEU A 38 -7.90 -18.28 11.54
C LEU A 38 -7.75 -19.27 10.38
N PRO A 39 -8.63 -20.27 10.23
CA PRO A 39 -8.58 -21.18 9.09
C PRO A 39 -9.00 -20.50 7.78
N GLY A 40 -8.55 -21.03 6.64
CA GLY A 40 -9.00 -20.57 5.32
C GLY A 40 -8.15 -19.44 4.75
N GLU A 41 -8.69 -18.73 3.77
CA GLU A 41 -8.02 -17.61 3.08
C GLU A 41 -8.68 -16.28 3.49
N ILE A 42 -7.98 -15.15 3.38
CA ILE A 42 -8.56 -13.83 3.70
C ILE A 42 -9.88 -13.56 2.94
N GLY A 43 -9.99 -14.08 1.71
CA GLY A 43 -11.17 -13.92 0.86
C GLY A 43 -12.45 -14.56 1.41
N ASP A 44 -12.33 -15.50 2.36
CA ASP A 44 -13.46 -16.15 3.03
C ASP A 44 -14.11 -15.28 4.12
N TYR A 45 -13.56 -14.07 4.34
CA TYR A 45 -13.93 -13.20 5.46
C TYR A 45 -14.32 -11.79 5.01
N THR A 46 -15.45 -11.32 5.53
CA THR A 46 -15.74 -9.89 5.59
C THR A 46 -15.11 -9.27 6.85
N ILE A 47 -14.31 -8.21 6.68
CA ILE A 47 -13.60 -7.54 7.78
C ILE A 47 -14.26 -6.19 8.07
N GLU A 48 -14.71 -5.98 9.30
CA GLU A 48 -15.16 -4.68 9.80
C GLU A 48 -14.22 -4.20 10.92
N GLN A 49 -13.67 -2.99 10.80
CA GLN A 49 -12.84 -2.38 11.83
C GLN A 49 -13.54 -1.20 12.52
N LYS A 50 -13.35 -1.09 13.84
CA LYS A 50 -13.76 0.09 14.61
C LYS A 50 -12.71 0.46 15.65
N GLY A 51 -11.76 1.32 15.23
CA GLY A 51 -10.53 1.57 15.96
C GLY A 51 -9.76 0.26 16.15
N LYS A 52 -9.22 0.00 17.36
CA LYS A 52 -8.43 -1.23 17.63
C LYS A 52 -9.26 -2.51 17.82
N LYS A 53 -10.38 -2.66 17.11
CA LYS A 53 -11.26 -3.82 17.18
C LYS A 53 -11.63 -4.27 15.78
N PHE A 54 -11.49 -5.57 15.54
CA PHE A 54 -11.99 -6.22 14.34
C PHE A 54 -13.25 -6.99 14.64
N THR A 55 -14.13 -7.04 13.66
CA THR A 55 -15.14 -8.07 13.53
C THR A 55 -14.92 -8.73 12.18
N LEU A 56 -14.46 -9.98 12.18
CA LEU A 56 -14.45 -10.79 10.97
C LEU A 56 -15.73 -11.63 10.94
N THR A 57 -16.31 -11.77 9.77
CA THR A 57 -17.47 -12.64 9.52
C THR A 57 -17.11 -13.58 8.38
N ASP A 58 -17.06 -14.88 8.65
CA ASP A 58 -16.83 -15.89 7.60
C ASP A 58 -18.08 -16.07 6.71
N ASP A 59 -17.92 -16.72 5.56
CA ASP A 59 -18.98 -17.01 4.59
C ASP A 59 -20.17 -17.80 5.16
N ASP A 60 -19.94 -18.60 6.22
CA ASP A 60 -20.98 -19.33 6.93
C ASP A 60 -21.69 -18.47 8.00
N GLY A 61 -21.28 -17.20 8.16
CA GLY A 61 -21.82 -16.23 9.10
C GLY A 61 -21.25 -16.32 10.51
N GLY A 62 -20.18 -17.08 10.72
CA GLY A 62 -19.42 -17.19 11.95
C GLY A 62 -18.68 -15.88 12.29
N ILE A 63 -18.75 -15.45 13.55
CA ILE A 63 -18.29 -14.11 13.95
C ILE A 63 -17.05 -14.17 14.85
N TYR A 64 -15.99 -13.44 14.48
CA TYR A 64 -14.75 -13.32 15.23
C TYR A 64 -14.55 -11.88 15.70
N LYS A 65 -14.72 -11.62 17.01
CA LYS A 65 -14.55 -10.28 17.58
C LYS A 65 -13.19 -10.12 18.21
N LEU A 66 -12.27 -9.47 17.51
CA LEU A 66 -10.90 -9.29 17.95
C LEU A 66 -10.72 -7.90 18.55
N LYS A 67 -9.88 -7.80 19.58
CA LYS A 67 -9.59 -6.53 20.26
C LYS A 67 -8.16 -6.58 20.74
N LYS A 68 -7.38 -5.51 20.49
CA LYS A 68 -5.94 -5.46 20.82
C LYS A 68 -5.25 -6.69 20.22
N ILE A 69 -5.45 -6.85 18.93
CA ILE A 69 -4.81 -7.83 18.08
C ILE A 69 -4.12 -6.98 17.00
N GLU A 70 -2.85 -7.23 16.80
CA GLU A 70 -1.97 -6.51 15.87
C GLU A 70 -1.93 -7.21 14.52
N SER A 71 -2.07 -8.54 14.48
CA SER A 71 -2.08 -9.31 13.24
C SER A 71 -3.14 -10.42 13.25
N VAL A 72 -3.77 -10.64 12.10
CA VAL A 72 -4.56 -11.83 11.79
C VAL A 72 -3.87 -12.55 10.65
N VAL A 73 -3.62 -13.84 10.83
CA VAL A 73 -3.05 -14.74 9.82
C VAL A 73 -4.13 -15.73 9.43
N PHE A 74 -4.31 -15.95 8.14
CA PHE A 74 -5.20 -16.96 7.60
C PHE A 74 -4.38 -18.20 7.23
N ASP A 75 -4.69 -19.33 7.85
CA ASP A 75 -4.03 -20.62 7.63
C ASP A 75 -4.83 -21.40 6.58
N GLY A 76 -4.59 -21.05 5.32
CA GLY A 76 -5.09 -21.77 4.14
C GLY A 76 -4.25 -23.02 3.86
N ASP A 77 -4.69 -23.86 2.92
CA ASP A 77 -3.93 -25.05 2.47
C ASP A 77 -2.61 -24.68 1.73
N THR A 78 -2.36 -23.39 1.50
CA THR A 78 -1.13 -22.80 0.95
C THR A 78 -0.26 -22.24 2.07
N VAL A 79 1.03 -22.62 2.07
CA VAL A 79 2.00 -22.18 3.10
C VAL A 79 2.20 -20.67 2.99
N GLY A 80 1.82 -19.95 4.05
CA GLY A 80 1.71 -18.49 4.15
C GLY A 80 2.75 -17.67 3.38
N THR A 81 2.30 -17.11 2.26
CA THR A 81 2.79 -15.86 1.69
C THR A 81 2.16 -14.68 2.44
N ALA A 82 2.64 -13.45 2.22
CA ALA A 82 2.13 -12.27 2.93
C ALA A 82 0.61 -12.05 2.71
N ASP A 83 0.10 -12.59 1.61
CA ASP A 83 -1.22 -12.44 1.01
C ASP A 83 -2.39 -12.87 1.93
N ASP A 84 -2.08 -13.65 2.96
CA ASP A 84 -3.04 -14.14 3.97
C ASP A 84 -2.85 -13.45 5.34
N MET A 85 -2.36 -12.21 5.35
CA MET A 85 -2.15 -11.43 6.58
C MET A 85 -2.93 -10.12 6.59
N VAL A 86 -3.44 -9.77 7.78
CA VAL A 86 -4.07 -8.48 8.05
C VAL A 86 -3.45 -7.85 9.28
N PHE A 87 -3.06 -6.57 9.17
CA PHE A 87 -2.43 -5.83 10.26
C PHE A 87 -3.30 -4.69 10.76
N ASN A 88 -3.33 -4.54 12.08
CA ASN A 88 -3.93 -3.40 12.76
C ASN A 88 -2.86 -2.34 12.97
N THR A 89 -2.93 -1.26 12.19
CA THR A 89 -1.92 -0.23 12.33
C THR A 89 -2.11 0.55 13.63
N SER A 90 -1.08 1.29 14.03
CA SER A 90 -1.15 2.17 15.19
C SER A 90 -2.24 3.25 15.06
N LEU A 91 -2.57 3.64 13.82
CA LEU A 91 -3.61 4.61 13.44
C LEU A 91 -5.03 4.01 13.52
N GLY A 92 -5.16 2.68 13.65
CA GLY A 92 -6.45 2.01 13.65
C GLY A 92 -7.03 1.85 12.24
N THR A 93 -6.16 1.76 11.24
CA THR A 93 -6.46 1.27 9.88
C THR A 93 -6.21 -0.23 9.77
N VAL A 94 -6.69 -0.83 8.69
CA VAL A 94 -6.39 -2.21 8.28
C VAL A 94 -5.35 -2.17 7.18
N MET A 95 -4.23 -2.88 7.33
CA MET A 95 -3.30 -3.14 6.23
C MET A 95 -3.44 -4.58 5.75
N SER A 96 -3.48 -4.77 4.44
CA SER A 96 -3.50 -6.07 3.76
C SER A 96 -2.52 -6.03 2.59
N PRO A 97 -1.43 -6.82 2.62
CA PRO A 97 -0.52 -6.95 1.48
C PRO A 97 -1.14 -7.90 0.43
N ASP A 98 -0.61 -7.83 -0.80
CA ASP A 98 -1.01 -8.66 -1.93
C ASP A 98 -2.53 -8.80 -2.13
N THR A 99 -3.23 -7.67 -2.11
CA THR A 99 -4.67 -7.64 -2.27
C THR A 99 -5.10 -6.74 -3.42
N SER A 100 -6.37 -6.86 -3.80
CA SER A 100 -6.95 -5.94 -4.77
C SER A 100 -7.41 -4.65 -4.10
N ILE A 101 -7.15 -3.52 -4.74
CA ILE A 101 -7.76 -2.24 -4.36
C ILE A 101 -9.29 -2.31 -4.48
N ASP A 102 -10.02 -1.39 -3.86
CA ASP A 102 -11.48 -1.38 -3.92
C ASP A 102 -12.02 -1.32 -5.36
N LEU A 103 -13.14 -2.01 -5.62
CA LEU A 103 -13.77 -2.11 -6.95
C LEU A 103 -14.11 -0.74 -7.56
N SER A 104 -14.36 0.28 -6.75
CA SER A 104 -14.60 1.65 -7.24
C SER A 104 -13.37 2.26 -7.92
N GLY A 105 -12.17 1.79 -7.59
CA GLY A 105 -10.90 2.14 -8.22
C GLY A 105 -10.50 1.22 -9.38
N GLN A 106 -11.41 0.36 -9.87
CA GLN A 106 -11.10 -0.60 -10.92
C GLN A 106 -11.93 -0.38 -12.20
N THR A 107 -11.31 -0.66 -13.34
CA THR A 107 -12.03 -0.90 -14.59
C THR A 107 -12.81 -2.22 -14.51
N THR A 108 -13.80 -2.40 -15.38
CA THR A 108 -14.54 -3.68 -15.49
C THR A 108 -13.62 -4.89 -15.78
N GLY A 109 -12.40 -4.66 -16.27
CA GLY A 109 -11.41 -5.69 -16.54
C GLY A 109 -10.46 -6.00 -15.38
N GLY A 110 -10.65 -5.43 -14.18
CA GLY A 110 -9.76 -5.66 -13.03
C GLY A 110 -8.41 -4.94 -13.13
N ASN A 111 -8.36 -3.84 -13.88
CA ASN A 111 -7.17 -2.98 -14.00
C ASN A 111 -7.42 -1.63 -13.33
N LEU A 112 -6.36 -0.91 -13.00
CA LEU A 112 -6.44 0.49 -12.56
C LEU A 112 -7.19 1.36 -13.60
N LEU A 113 -7.74 2.48 -13.13
CA LEU A 113 -8.38 3.51 -13.95
C LEU A 113 -7.38 4.39 -14.71
N VAL A 114 -6.08 4.16 -14.51
CA VAL A 114 -4.97 4.83 -15.16
C VAL A 114 -4.16 3.85 -16.01
N GLY A 115 -3.57 4.37 -17.09
CA GLY A 115 -2.76 3.55 -17.99
C GLY A 115 -3.58 2.47 -18.70
N SER A 116 -2.88 1.50 -19.29
CA SER A 116 -3.50 0.37 -19.97
C SER A 116 -2.88 -0.93 -19.46
N GLY A 117 -3.72 -1.84 -18.97
CA GLY A 117 -3.31 -3.17 -18.55
C GLY A 117 -2.51 -3.23 -17.25
N ILE A 118 -2.62 -2.21 -16.38
CA ILE A 118 -2.03 -2.25 -15.04
C ILE A 118 -3.01 -2.97 -14.12
N PRO A 119 -2.68 -4.17 -13.58
CA PRO A 119 -3.57 -4.90 -12.70
C PRO A 119 -3.97 -4.08 -11.47
N ALA A 120 -5.19 -4.27 -10.99
CA ALA A 120 -5.66 -3.72 -9.71
C ALA A 120 -5.44 -4.69 -8.54
N SER A 121 -4.71 -5.79 -8.75
CA SER A 121 -4.29 -6.77 -7.77
C SER A 121 -2.87 -6.47 -7.27
N ASP A 122 -2.44 -7.25 -6.26
CA ASP A 122 -1.06 -7.28 -5.76
C ASP A 122 -0.63 -5.95 -5.09
N PHE A 123 -1.61 -5.23 -4.54
CA PHE A 123 -1.38 -4.02 -3.76
C PHE A 123 -1.19 -4.34 -2.28
N VAL A 124 -0.28 -3.60 -1.66
CA VAL A 124 -0.36 -3.29 -0.24
C VAL A 124 -1.45 -2.25 -0.07
N VAL A 125 -2.51 -2.62 0.62
CA VAL A 125 -3.67 -1.76 0.84
C VAL A 125 -3.77 -1.39 2.31
N VAL A 126 -3.98 -0.10 2.59
CA VAL A 126 -4.30 0.43 3.91
C VAL A 126 -5.65 1.12 3.88
N ARG A 127 -6.61 0.62 4.67
CA ARG A 127 -7.98 1.15 4.75
C ARG A 127 -8.27 1.84 6.08
N SER A 128 -8.76 3.08 6.03
CA SER A 128 -9.52 3.68 7.13
C SER A 128 -11.00 3.50 6.88
N GLU A 129 -11.57 2.44 7.46
CA GLU A 129 -13.01 2.15 7.40
C GLU A 129 -13.86 3.30 7.95
N ALA A 130 -13.34 4.02 8.95
CA ALA A 130 -14.06 5.11 9.62
C ALA A 130 -14.14 6.40 8.79
N ASP A 131 -13.18 6.59 7.88
CA ASP A 131 -13.09 7.78 7.02
C ASP A 131 -13.51 7.48 5.56
N GLY A 132 -13.84 6.20 5.26
CA GLY A 132 -14.19 5.76 3.91
C GLY A 132 -13.01 5.90 2.95
N LEU A 133 -11.80 5.59 3.40
CA LEU A 133 -10.53 5.85 2.70
C LEU A 133 -9.73 4.57 2.50
N GLU A 134 -9.10 4.42 1.34
CA GLU A 134 -8.10 3.40 1.01
C GLU A 134 -6.86 4.02 0.35
N LEU A 135 -5.69 3.57 0.77
CA LEU A 135 -4.39 3.87 0.17
C LEU A 135 -3.77 2.56 -0.33
N GLY A 136 -3.40 2.49 -1.61
CA GLY A 136 -2.74 1.35 -2.23
C GLY A 136 -1.34 1.71 -2.72
N LEU A 137 -0.37 0.85 -2.46
CA LEU A 137 0.95 0.86 -3.09
C LEU A 137 1.27 -0.52 -3.64
N SER A 138 1.84 -0.61 -4.85
CA SER A 138 2.33 -1.87 -5.41
C SER A 138 3.55 -1.65 -6.29
N ILE A 139 4.28 -2.73 -6.59
CA ILE A 139 5.45 -2.72 -7.46
C ILE A 139 5.17 -3.58 -8.69
N ILE A 140 5.59 -3.11 -9.86
CA ILE A 140 5.44 -3.81 -11.13
C ILE A 140 6.72 -3.67 -11.96
N TYR A 141 7.07 -4.70 -12.72
CA TYR A 141 7.94 -4.50 -13.88
C TYR A 141 7.18 -3.72 -14.95
N ARG A 142 7.81 -2.74 -15.59
CA ARG A 142 7.09 -1.78 -16.44
C ARG A 142 6.35 -2.50 -17.59
N GLN A 143 5.01 -2.44 -17.59
CA GLN A 143 4.15 -3.18 -18.55
C GLN A 143 4.36 -4.71 -18.53
N GLY A 144 4.87 -5.22 -17.41
CA GLY A 144 5.14 -6.62 -17.13
C GLY A 144 4.32 -7.11 -15.93
N PRO A 145 4.79 -8.17 -15.23
CA PRO A 145 4.11 -8.69 -14.05
C PRO A 145 4.29 -7.80 -12.83
N SER A 146 3.33 -7.88 -11.90
CA SER A 146 3.47 -7.39 -10.53
C SER A 146 4.61 -8.11 -9.81
N VAL A 147 5.12 -7.48 -8.75
CA VAL A 147 6.14 -8.04 -7.88
C VAL A 147 5.51 -8.34 -6.54
N ASP A 148 5.62 -9.58 -6.09
CA ASP A 148 5.06 -10.01 -4.80
C ASP A 148 5.92 -9.47 -3.64
N PRO A 149 5.31 -9.16 -2.49
CA PRO A 149 6.05 -8.85 -1.26
C PRO A 149 6.97 -9.98 -0.80
N VAL A 150 8.14 -9.64 -0.26
CA VAL A 150 9.09 -10.63 0.31
C VAL A 150 9.03 -10.71 1.84
N SER A 151 8.64 -9.63 2.51
CA SER A 151 8.46 -9.60 3.96
C SER A 151 7.60 -8.42 4.42
N VAL A 152 7.12 -8.49 5.66
CA VAL A 152 6.41 -7.41 6.33
C VAL A 152 7.00 -7.20 7.72
N ASP A 153 7.36 -5.96 8.04
CA ASP A 153 7.88 -5.58 9.35
C ASP A 153 6.77 -5.50 10.42
N PRO A 154 7.13 -5.57 11.72
CA PRO A 154 6.15 -5.51 12.81
C PRO A 154 5.31 -4.23 12.86
N ASP A 155 5.77 -3.13 12.25
CA ASP A 155 5.03 -1.88 12.12
C ASP A 155 4.12 -1.81 10.89
N GLY A 156 4.20 -2.83 10.02
CA GLY A 156 3.40 -2.96 8.80
C GLY A 156 4.11 -2.49 7.53
N THR A 157 5.39 -2.13 7.58
CA THR A 157 6.15 -1.81 6.37
C THR A 157 6.37 -3.06 5.52
N VAL A 158 6.02 -2.98 4.24
CA VAL A 158 6.09 -4.13 3.32
C VAL A 158 7.29 -4.01 2.40
N HIS A 159 8.10 -5.06 2.32
CA HIS A 159 9.33 -5.10 1.54
C HIS A 159 9.11 -5.80 0.21
N PHE A 160 9.69 -5.25 -0.85
CA PHE A 160 9.70 -5.81 -2.21
C PHE A 160 11.13 -5.93 -2.70
N LEU A 161 11.41 -6.97 -3.48
CA LEU A 161 12.72 -7.18 -4.11
C LEU A 161 12.60 -7.08 -5.63
N VAL A 162 13.40 -6.22 -6.25
CA VAL A 162 13.41 -6.00 -7.70
C VAL A 162 14.81 -5.99 -8.28
N ASN A 163 14.91 -6.29 -9.57
CA ASN A 163 16.15 -6.17 -10.32
C ASN A 163 16.54 -4.70 -10.48
N ASP A 164 17.84 -4.43 -10.34
CA ASP A 164 18.46 -3.20 -10.81
C ASP A 164 18.38 -3.08 -12.34
N GLY A 165 18.88 -1.96 -12.85
CA GLY A 165 19.05 -1.80 -14.27
C GLY A 165 17.86 -1.17 -15.00
N SER A 166 18.00 -1.15 -16.32
CA SER A 166 16.99 -0.61 -17.22
C SER A 166 15.83 -1.59 -17.46
N GLN A 167 14.68 -1.05 -17.88
CA GLN A 167 13.55 -1.82 -18.39
C GLN A 167 14.04 -2.83 -19.45
N SER A 168 13.76 -4.12 -19.23
CA SER A 168 14.15 -5.18 -20.15
C SER A 168 13.14 -6.31 -20.22
N THR A 169 12.98 -6.90 -21.39
CA THR A 169 12.21 -8.13 -21.57
C THR A 169 12.72 -9.31 -20.73
N VAL A 170 13.96 -9.27 -20.24
CA VAL A 170 14.52 -10.28 -19.32
C VAL A 170 13.83 -10.26 -17.95
N ASN A 171 13.43 -9.08 -17.46
CA ASN A 171 12.73 -8.93 -16.19
C ASN A 171 11.20 -9.07 -16.32
N GLY A 172 10.71 -9.45 -17.51
CA GLY A 172 9.28 -9.61 -17.78
C GLY A 172 8.58 -8.35 -18.29
N SER A 173 9.29 -7.22 -18.45
CA SER A 173 8.74 -6.03 -19.14
C SER A 173 8.34 -6.34 -20.58
N SER A 174 7.40 -5.58 -21.14
CA SER A 174 6.93 -5.81 -22.52
C SER A 174 7.97 -5.50 -23.60
N ASP A 175 8.92 -4.60 -23.32
CA ASP A 175 9.94 -4.10 -24.24
C ASP A 175 11.23 -3.71 -23.49
N ASP A 176 12.36 -3.62 -24.20
CA ASP A 176 13.61 -3.06 -23.67
C ASP A 176 13.64 -1.53 -23.80
N ASN A 177 14.05 -0.82 -22.74
CA ASN A 177 14.23 0.64 -22.77
C ASN A 177 15.30 1.11 -21.77
N ALA A 178 16.46 1.53 -22.29
CA ALA A 178 17.59 2.01 -21.49
C ALA A 178 17.34 3.35 -20.75
N GLY A 179 16.29 4.09 -21.11
CA GLY A 179 15.94 5.36 -20.46
C GLY A 179 14.88 5.23 -19.37
N ARG A 180 14.62 4.01 -18.88
CA ARG A 180 13.62 3.70 -17.86
C ARG A 180 14.17 2.68 -16.89
N ALA A 181 13.87 2.85 -15.60
CA ALA A 181 14.19 1.84 -14.60
C ALA A 181 13.42 0.55 -14.88
N ALA A 182 13.97 -0.59 -14.46
CA ALA A 182 13.36 -1.92 -14.57
C ALA A 182 11.91 -1.98 -14.06
N TRP A 183 11.65 -1.27 -12.96
CA TRP A 183 10.41 -1.35 -12.20
C TRP A 183 9.73 0.02 -12.08
N SER A 184 8.48 -0.02 -11.65
CA SER A 184 7.65 1.14 -11.33
C SER A 184 6.87 0.84 -10.06
N PHE A 185 6.62 1.87 -9.26
CA PHE A 185 5.59 1.76 -8.23
C PHE A 185 4.26 2.29 -8.77
N GLN A 186 3.19 1.69 -8.28
CA GLN A 186 1.83 2.14 -8.47
C GLN A 186 1.34 2.75 -7.18
N TYR A 187 0.49 3.76 -7.29
CA TYR A 187 -0.27 4.23 -6.15
C TYR A 187 -1.76 4.33 -6.49
N SER A 188 -2.58 4.19 -5.46
CA SER A 188 -4.02 4.38 -5.51
C SER A 188 -4.49 5.08 -4.25
N ALA A 189 -5.26 6.14 -4.38
CA ALA A 189 -6.00 6.77 -3.30
C ALA A 189 -7.48 6.73 -3.65
N ILE A 190 -8.30 6.08 -2.80
CA ILE A 190 -9.73 5.91 -3.00
C ILE A 190 -10.48 6.44 -1.79
N THR A 191 -11.53 7.21 -2.04
CA THR A 191 -12.37 7.86 -1.02
C THR A 191 -13.85 7.51 -1.24
N GLY A 192 -14.72 7.92 -0.30
CA GLY A 192 -16.15 7.66 -0.40
C GLY A 192 -16.52 6.17 -0.23
N LEU A 193 -15.61 5.37 0.35
CA LEU A 193 -15.86 3.96 0.63
C LEU A 193 -16.96 3.82 1.69
N ASN A 194 -17.61 2.65 1.70
CA ASN A 194 -18.67 2.31 2.67
C ASN A 194 -19.87 3.25 2.69
N GLY A 195 -20.08 4.03 1.62
CA GLY A 195 -21.17 5.00 1.53
C GLY A 195 -20.89 6.32 2.25
N GLU A 196 -19.65 6.57 2.65
CA GLU A 196 -19.21 7.89 3.08
C GLU A 196 -19.35 8.90 1.93
N THR A 197 -19.60 10.16 2.27
CA THR A 197 -19.79 11.23 1.28
C THR A 197 -18.50 11.98 0.96
N THR A 198 -17.37 11.50 1.46
CA THR A 198 -16.07 12.13 1.28
C THR A 198 -15.56 11.94 -0.15
N ASP A 199 -14.77 12.90 -0.61
CA ASP A 199 -14.04 12.82 -1.87
C ASP A 199 -12.53 13.14 -1.69
N LEU A 200 -11.77 13.17 -2.79
CA LEU A 200 -10.33 13.47 -2.72
C LEU A 200 -10.04 14.85 -2.11
N GLY A 201 -10.96 15.81 -2.20
CA GLY A 201 -10.81 17.17 -1.67
C GLY A 201 -11.06 17.28 -0.16
N ASP A 202 -11.63 16.26 0.47
CA ASP A 202 -11.84 16.22 1.93
C ASP A 202 -10.57 15.83 2.71
N PHE A 203 -9.52 15.39 1.99
CA PHE A 203 -8.26 14.93 2.57
C PHE A 203 -7.05 15.65 1.97
N THR A 204 -5.96 15.68 2.73
CA THR A 204 -4.64 16.04 2.19
C THR A 204 -3.85 14.75 2.01
N PHE A 205 -3.44 14.46 0.78
CA PHE A 205 -2.60 13.31 0.48
C PHE A 205 -1.15 13.72 0.30
N MET A 206 -0.25 12.92 0.86
CA MET A 206 1.20 13.10 0.72
C MET A 206 1.83 11.82 0.19
N LEU A 207 2.58 11.95 -0.89
CA LEU A 207 3.41 10.89 -1.45
C LEU A 207 4.86 11.24 -1.15
N LYS A 208 5.56 10.38 -0.41
CA LYS A 208 6.96 10.53 -0.07
C LYS A 208 7.75 9.44 -0.77
N ILE A 209 8.78 9.83 -1.48
CA ILE A 209 9.66 8.91 -2.21
C ILE A 209 11.07 9.18 -1.73
N ASP A 210 11.72 8.14 -1.24
CA ASP A 210 13.11 8.20 -0.85
C ASP A 210 14.01 8.42 -2.06
N VAL A 211 15.03 9.24 -1.87
CA VAL A 211 16.06 9.49 -2.87
C VAL A 211 17.48 9.26 -2.36
N ASP A 212 17.62 8.83 -1.10
CA ASP A 212 18.83 8.18 -0.63
C ASP A 212 18.81 6.73 -1.13
N VAL A 213 19.96 6.22 -1.59
CA VAL A 213 20.09 4.84 -2.07
C VAL A 213 20.55 3.88 -0.96
N THR A 214 20.89 4.41 0.21
CA THR A 214 21.33 3.64 1.39
C THR A 214 20.14 3.24 2.27
N GLU A 215 20.39 2.54 3.39
CA GLU A 215 19.36 2.26 4.42
C GLU A 215 18.85 3.53 5.14
N GLY A 216 19.44 4.70 4.86
CA GLY A 216 18.98 5.99 5.36
C GLY A 216 17.87 6.55 4.47
N VAL A 217 16.99 7.39 5.04
CA VAL A 217 15.90 8.01 4.27
C VAL A 217 16.12 9.51 4.06
N ASP A 218 15.94 9.97 2.83
CA ASP A 218 15.81 11.39 2.44
C ASP A 218 14.60 11.56 1.51
N TYR A 219 13.43 11.86 2.08
CA TYR A 219 12.21 11.91 1.30
C TYR A 219 12.07 13.19 0.46
N ARG A 220 11.82 12.99 -0.83
CA ARG A 220 11.08 13.98 -1.64
C ARG A 220 9.59 13.85 -1.33
N THR A 221 9.00 14.95 -0.89
CA THR A 221 7.58 14.98 -0.51
C THR A 221 6.75 15.67 -1.58
N PHE A 222 5.67 15.02 -1.99
CA PHE A 222 4.70 15.52 -2.94
C PHE A 222 3.32 15.62 -2.28
N THR A 223 2.62 16.73 -2.50
CA THR A 223 1.28 16.97 -1.95
C THR A 223 0.27 17.04 -3.08
N MET A 224 -0.83 16.28 -2.97
CA MET A 224 -1.93 16.40 -3.92
C MET A 224 -2.77 17.65 -3.62
N VAL A 225 -3.07 18.45 -4.64
CA VAL A 225 -3.78 19.72 -4.51
C VAL A 225 -4.84 19.92 -5.59
N ASP A 226 -5.91 20.65 -5.25
CA ASP A 226 -6.84 21.23 -6.21
C ASP A 226 -6.17 22.48 -6.85
N PRO A 227 -5.98 22.52 -8.18
CA PRO A 227 -5.41 23.67 -8.87
C PRO A 227 -6.24 24.96 -8.72
N GLY A 228 -7.53 24.84 -8.42
CA GLY A 228 -8.52 25.92 -8.51
C GLY A 228 -8.92 26.27 -9.97
N PHE A 229 -8.51 25.45 -10.94
CA PHE A 229 -8.87 25.57 -12.36
C PHE A 229 -8.97 24.20 -13.02
N ALA A 230 -9.76 24.10 -14.09
CA ALA A 230 -9.93 22.85 -14.81
C ALA A 230 -8.62 22.40 -15.47
N ILE A 231 -8.18 21.19 -15.13
CA ILE A 231 -7.04 20.50 -15.74
C ILE A 231 -7.54 19.31 -16.57
N PRO A 232 -6.78 18.89 -17.61
CA PRO A 232 -7.21 17.81 -18.51
C PRO A 232 -6.91 16.41 -17.94
N ASN A 233 -7.18 16.18 -16.66
CA ASN A 233 -7.16 14.84 -16.05
C ASN A 233 -8.53 14.52 -15.42
N ALA A 234 -8.73 13.27 -15.03
CA ALA A 234 -10.03 12.81 -14.56
C ALA A 234 -10.28 13.13 -13.07
N THR A 235 -9.21 13.29 -12.29
CA THR A 235 -9.27 13.55 -10.84
C THR A 235 -9.61 15.01 -10.52
N GLY A 236 -9.18 15.95 -11.38
CA GLY A 236 -9.20 17.38 -11.09
C GLY A 236 -8.08 17.84 -10.15
N MET A 237 -7.18 16.94 -9.74
CA MET A 237 -6.07 17.20 -8.81
C MET A 237 -4.71 17.01 -9.48
N TYR A 238 -3.64 17.60 -8.94
CA TYR A 238 -2.27 17.21 -9.30
C TYR A 238 -1.36 17.18 -8.06
N TRP A 239 -0.21 16.54 -8.19
CA TRP A 239 0.84 16.54 -7.17
C TRP A 239 1.81 17.69 -7.39
N VAL A 240 2.15 18.38 -6.29
CA VAL A 240 3.22 19.37 -6.27
C VAL A 240 4.36 18.93 -5.39
N ASP A 241 5.57 19.37 -5.73
CA ASP A 241 6.73 19.29 -4.83
C ASP A 241 6.68 20.35 -3.72
N GLU A 242 7.73 20.36 -2.90
CA GLU A 242 7.91 21.26 -1.77
C GLU A 242 7.96 22.75 -2.16
N ASP A 243 8.31 23.05 -3.42
CA ASP A 243 8.33 24.40 -4.00
C ASP A 243 6.97 24.78 -4.63
N ASN A 244 5.95 23.92 -4.49
CA ASN A 244 4.64 24.01 -5.14
C ASN A 244 4.70 23.91 -6.68
N THR A 245 5.74 23.27 -7.22
CA THR A 245 5.85 22.98 -8.65
C THR A 245 5.05 21.72 -8.99
N PRO A 246 4.13 21.75 -9.96
CA PRO A 246 3.43 20.54 -10.40
C PRO A 246 4.41 19.51 -10.97
N VAL A 247 4.35 18.27 -10.48
CA VAL A 247 5.27 17.19 -10.86
C VAL A 247 4.56 15.96 -11.44
N ILE A 248 3.35 15.66 -10.98
CA ILE A 248 2.51 14.57 -11.49
C ILE A 248 1.12 15.16 -11.72
N GLY A 249 0.65 15.17 -12.96
CA GLY A 249 -0.60 15.85 -13.33
C GLY A 249 -1.52 15.05 -14.25
N ASP A 250 -1.16 13.81 -14.56
CA ASP A 250 -1.87 12.92 -15.50
C ASP A 250 -2.58 11.75 -14.81
N ASP A 251 -2.83 11.87 -13.50
CA ASP A 251 -3.51 10.85 -12.71
C ASP A 251 -4.83 10.42 -13.36
N GLY A 252 -5.01 9.10 -13.44
CA GLY A 252 -6.27 8.50 -13.81
C GLY A 252 -7.21 8.43 -12.60
N GLY A 253 -8.47 8.11 -12.88
CA GLY A 253 -9.50 7.96 -11.86
C GLY A 253 -10.69 8.89 -12.06
N ASN A 254 -11.12 9.54 -10.98
CA ASN A 254 -12.29 10.41 -10.91
C ASN A 254 -12.25 11.27 -9.63
N THR A 255 -13.33 11.96 -9.28
CA THR A 255 -13.41 12.80 -8.07
C THR A 255 -13.12 12.05 -6.75
N ASN A 256 -13.29 10.73 -6.71
CA ASN A 256 -13.03 9.89 -5.55
C ASN A 256 -11.77 9.04 -5.65
N VAL A 257 -11.14 8.95 -6.82
CA VAL A 257 -10.03 8.03 -7.09
C VAL A 257 -8.89 8.76 -7.79
N ALA A 258 -7.68 8.68 -7.24
CA ALA A 258 -6.44 9.13 -7.89
C ALA A 258 -5.44 7.96 -7.97
N GLN A 259 -4.95 7.68 -9.18
CA GLN A 259 -4.07 6.55 -9.45
C GLN A 259 -3.01 6.93 -10.49
N ASN A 260 -1.78 6.44 -10.31
CA ASN A 260 -0.74 6.53 -11.34
C ASN A 260 0.32 5.42 -11.21
N SER A 261 1.17 5.34 -12.23
CA SER A 261 2.33 4.47 -12.36
C SER A 261 3.60 5.30 -12.54
N GLU A 262 4.43 5.36 -11.51
CA GLU A 262 5.62 6.19 -11.54
C GLU A 262 6.88 5.35 -11.76
N ASN A 263 7.82 5.88 -12.56
CA ASN A 263 9.10 5.23 -12.84
C ASN A 263 10.23 6.12 -12.34
N PHE A 264 11.26 5.50 -11.78
CA PHE A 264 12.40 6.23 -11.22
C PHE A 264 13.26 6.95 -12.27
N ALA A 265 12.99 6.80 -13.56
CA ALA A 265 13.59 7.65 -14.60
C ALA A 265 12.93 9.04 -14.72
N PHE A 266 11.76 9.27 -14.11
CA PHE A 266 11.08 10.56 -14.20
C PHE A 266 11.84 11.63 -13.40
N GLY A 267 11.97 12.82 -14.00
CA GLY A 267 12.87 13.86 -13.49
C GLY A 267 12.49 14.42 -12.11
N PHE A 268 11.24 14.28 -11.67
CA PHE A 268 10.86 14.70 -10.32
C PHE A 268 11.36 13.72 -9.22
N ILE A 269 11.82 12.53 -9.62
CA ILE A 269 12.48 11.54 -8.76
C ILE A 269 13.99 11.51 -9.08
N ASN A 270 14.35 11.12 -10.31
CA ASN A 270 15.74 10.80 -10.69
C ASN A 270 16.72 11.95 -10.44
N ASN A 271 16.28 13.21 -10.64
CA ASN A 271 17.17 14.37 -10.50
C ASN A 271 17.61 14.61 -9.05
N TYR A 272 17.07 13.86 -8.10
CA TYR A 272 17.35 13.97 -6.68
C TYR A 272 18.05 12.75 -6.11
N ILE A 273 18.15 11.66 -6.86
CA ILE A 273 18.85 10.44 -6.43
C ILE A 273 20.33 10.59 -6.76
N ASP A 274 21.18 10.49 -5.74
CA ASP A 274 22.62 10.34 -5.91
C ASP A 274 22.95 8.86 -6.01
N ALA A 275 23.30 8.40 -7.21
CA ALA A 275 23.51 6.99 -7.52
C ALA A 275 24.73 6.37 -6.83
N ASP A 276 25.69 7.20 -6.40
CA ASP A 276 26.89 6.78 -5.69
C ASP A 276 27.29 7.88 -4.69
N PRO A 277 26.70 7.87 -3.48
CA PRO A 277 26.91 8.91 -2.47
C PRO A 277 28.35 8.94 -1.93
N ASP A 278 29.16 7.92 -2.19
CA ASP A 278 30.58 7.89 -1.84
C ASP A 278 31.46 8.67 -2.85
N THR A 279 30.95 8.93 -4.06
CA THR A 279 31.62 9.75 -5.06
C THR A 279 31.26 11.23 -4.92
N PRO A 280 32.23 12.17 -4.86
CA PRO A 280 31.92 13.59 -4.68
C PRO A 280 31.01 14.20 -5.76
N GLY A 281 29.87 14.74 -5.32
CA GLY A 281 28.87 15.40 -6.16
C GLY A 281 27.77 14.42 -6.59
N MET A 282 26.66 14.94 -7.10
CA MET A 282 25.53 14.10 -7.53
C MET A 282 25.89 13.28 -8.76
N GLN A 283 25.87 11.95 -8.61
CA GLN A 283 25.98 10.99 -9.72
C GLN A 283 24.60 10.73 -10.33
N SER A 284 24.57 10.30 -11.59
CA SER A 284 23.31 10.28 -12.35
C SER A 284 22.64 8.93 -12.22
N TYR A 285 21.52 8.85 -11.51
CA TYR A 285 20.80 7.58 -11.37
C TYR A 285 20.43 6.92 -12.70
N THR A 286 19.86 7.67 -13.65
CA THR A 286 19.60 7.16 -15.01
C THR A 286 20.87 6.98 -15.84
N GLY A 287 21.85 7.86 -15.71
CA GLY A 287 23.10 7.81 -16.49
C GLY A 287 23.99 6.62 -16.13
N ASP A 288 23.93 6.20 -14.86
CA ASP A 288 24.67 5.07 -14.31
C ASP A 288 23.88 3.75 -14.40
N GLY A 289 22.71 3.80 -15.05
CA GLY A 289 21.96 2.61 -15.45
C GLY A 289 20.98 2.10 -14.40
N PHE A 290 20.55 2.92 -13.45
CA PHE A 290 19.67 2.54 -12.33
C PHE A 290 20.31 1.48 -11.43
N PRO A 291 21.44 1.81 -10.76
CA PRO A 291 22.15 0.87 -9.89
C PRO A 291 21.32 0.46 -8.67
N GLU A 292 21.88 -0.48 -7.90
CA GLU A 292 21.34 -0.95 -6.63
C GLU A 292 21.03 0.18 -5.63
N GLY A 293 20.08 -0.08 -4.74
CA GLY A 293 19.67 0.82 -3.68
C GLY A 293 18.47 0.31 -2.91
N GLU A 294 18.20 0.92 -1.76
CA GLU A 294 16.98 0.72 -0.97
C GLU A 294 16.14 2.00 -1.08
N PHE A 295 14.84 1.87 -1.36
CA PHE A 295 13.97 3.04 -1.49
C PHE A 295 12.66 2.87 -0.73
N ASP A 296 12.44 3.76 0.23
CA ASP A 296 11.17 3.89 0.93
C ASP A 296 10.15 4.68 0.10
N ILE A 297 8.92 4.18 0.03
CA ILE A 297 7.78 4.86 -0.57
C ILE A 297 6.64 4.89 0.43
N VAL A 298 6.17 6.09 0.76
CA VAL A 298 5.09 6.31 1.73
C VAL A 298 3.97 7.09 1.09
N LEU A 299 2.75 6.55 1.16
CA LEU A 299 1.52 7.25 0.81
C LEU A 299 0.72 7.50 2.08
N GLU A 300 0.41 8.76 2.35
CA GLU A 300 -0.29 9.20 3.55
C GLU A 300 -1.55 9.99 3.20
N ALA A 301 -2.52 9.94 4.11
CA ALA A 301 -3.69 10.78 4.08
C ALA A 301 -3.91 11.45 5.44
N TYR A 302 -4.26 12.73 5.38
CA TYR A 302 -4.59 13.57 6.51
C TYR A 302 -6.01 14.08 6.39
N ASN A 303 -6.72 14.17 7.51
CA ASN A 303 -8.04 14.80 7.54
C ASN A 303 -7.94 16.33 7.48
N ALA A 304 -9.09 17.01 7.35
CA ALA A 304 -9.15 18.48 7.34
C ALA A 304 -8.60 19.17 8.62
N GLY A 305 -8.47 18.43 9.73
CA GLY A 305 -7.83 18.90 10.97
C GLY A 305 -6.30 18.83 10.95
N GLY A 306 -5.72 18.18 9.94
CA GLY A 306 -4.29 17.91 9.83
C GLY A 306 -3.82 16.67 10.60
N ASP A 307 -4.74 15.82 11.07
CA ASP A 307 -4.37 14.55 11.70
C ASP A 307 -4.09 13.49 10.62
N LEU A 308 -2.99 12.75 10.77
CA LEU A 308 -2.69 11.57 9.96
C LEU A 308 -3.71 10.48 10.27
N ILE A 309 -4.44 10.02 9.24
CA ILE A 309 -5.51 9.01 9.38
C ILE A 309 -5.16 7.68 8.71
N ALA A 310 -4.32 7.68 7.68
CA ALA A 310 -3.80 6.48 7.05
C ALA A 310 -2.39 6.73 6.53
N SER A 311 -1.55 5.69 6.59
CA SER A 311 -0.19 5.67 6.07
C SER A 311 0.08 4.26 5.54
N ASN A 312 0.51 4.19 4.29
CA ASN A 312 0.93 2.97 3.60
C ASN A 312 2.41 3.13 3.26
N HIS A 313 3.24 2.19 3.71
CA HIS A 313 4.69 2.27 3.63
C HIS A 313 5.23 0.97 3.05
N ILE A 314 5.95 1.10 1.94
CA ILE A 314 6.70 0.01 1.33
C ILE A 314 8.17 0.37 1.23
N VAL A 315 9.03 -0.64 1.25
CA VAL A 315 10.47 -0.55 0.97
C VAL A 315 10.76 -1.39 -0.27
N VAL A 316 11.55 -0.83 -1.18
CA VAL A 316 11.96 -1.51 -2.40
C VAL A 316 13.48 -1.70 -2.40
N ASP A 317 13.84 -2.96 -2.26
CA ASP A 317 15.19 -3.49 -2.34
C ASP A 317 15.57 -3.71 -3.81
N VAL A 318 16.53 -2.93 -4.34
CA VAL A 318 17.00 -3.00 -5.73
C VAL A 318 18.39 -3.66 -5.78
N PHE A 319 18.48 -4.83 -6.43
CA PHE A 319 19.68 -5.67 -6.43
C PHE A 319 20.08 -6.16 -7.82
N ASP A 320 21.39 -6.36 -8.04
CA ASP A 320 21.90 -7.09 -9.21
C ASP A 320 21.75 -8.60 -8.99
N PHE A 321 21.00 -9.26 -9.88
CA PHE A 321 20.75 -10.71 -9.84
C PHE A 321 21.78 -11.54 -10.61
N ILE A 322 22.90 -10.95 -11.06
CA ILE A 322 23.91 -11.59 -11.94
C ILE A 322 25.03 -12.30 -11.18
#